data_AF-A0AAD9D8N4-F1
#
_entry.id   AF-A0AAD9D8N4-F1
#
_cell.length_a   1.000
_cell.length_b   1.000
_cell.length_c   1.000
_cell.angle_alpha   90.00
_cell.angle_beta   90.00
_cell.angle_gamma   90.00
#
_symmetry.space_group_name_H-M   'P 1'
#
loop_
_entity.id
_entity.type
_entity.pdbx_description
1 polymer ?
#
loop_
_entity_poly.entity_id
_entity_poly.type
_entity_poly.pdbx_seq_one_letter_code
_entity_poly.pdbx_strand_id
1 'polypeptide(L)'
;MAPSLLHQETTDGDVISRIFLVRHGDRFDYANPSWVDSAKKSGCLVTDPPLSALGHRQASETAAYLQKIIKENTPNNEDNEEGGSGGIHKILVSPYLRVIQTATPTAHAFGIPLSIENGLSEAHATATVLPTPHQRFAYFPMLDPNYNSLLNVKPTPGFYCPKTGFACEAFAGRYCQRMETFARCLERTHYGQTIVMFSHAASVALVAAFLRCSMTDLKFAPCGVYHLERVNDGPWKIVQSGHDNTSYVKENSPTTYPWGFSGKYFEENDGKYFGSSEGIDLDYFVGAPDNCNL
;
A
#
# COMPACT_ATOMS: atom_id res chain seq x y z
N MET A 1 -39.09 11.73 -25.91
CA MET A 1 -38.87 11.03 -24.63
C MET A 1 -37.37 10.91 -24.43
N ALA A 2 -36.81 11.72 -23.54
CA ALA A 2 -35.39 11.66 -23.16
C ALA A 2 -35.26 10.79 -21.91
N PRO A 3 -34.25 9.91 -21.80
CA PRO A 3 -34.06 9.11 -20.60
C PRO A 3 -33.57 10.01 -19.47
N SER A 4 -34.36 9.98 -18.39
CA SER A 4 -34.08 10.58 -17.10
C SER A 4 -32.75 10.09 -16.55
N LEU A 5 -31.85 11.01 -16.24
CA LEU A 5 -30.67 10.78 -15.40
C LEU A 5 -31.14 10.18 -14.08
N LEU A 6 -30.76 8.94 -13.82
CA LEU A 6 -30.91 8.29 -12.52
C LEU A 6 -30.07 9.08 -11.51
N HIS A 7 -30.74 9.86 -10.66
CA HIS A 7 -30.21 10.25 -9.36
C HIS A 7 -29.88 8.95 -8.63
N GLN A 8 -28.60 8.69 -8.37
CA GLN A 8 -28.21 7.72 -7.36
C GLN A 8 -28.71 8.25 -6.03
N GLU A 9 -29.70 7.58 -5.45
CA GLU A 9 -30.11 7.79 -4.07
C GLU A 9 -28.87 7.61 -3.18
N THR A 10 -28.44 8.70 -2.55
CA THR A 10 -27.49 8.69 -1.45
C THR A 10 -28.18 7.95 -0.30
N THR A 11 -27.74 6.72 -0.06
CA THR A 11 -28.17 5.96 1.11
C THR A 11 -27.66 6.69 2.35
N ASP A 12 -28.58 7.24 3.15
CA ASP A 12 -28.34 7.75 4.50
C ASP A 12 -27.62 6.65 5.29
N GLY A 13 -26.33 6.83 5.54
CA GLY A 13 -25.52 5.87 6.27
C GLY A 13 -24.20 6.51 6.67
N ASP A 14 -23.76 6.21 7.88
CA ASP A 14 -22.52 6.75 8.41
C ASP A 14 -21.33 6.01 7.81
N VAL A 15 -20.32 6.76 7.36
CA VAL A 15 -19.02 6.17 7.01
C VAL A 15 -18.35 5.72 8.30
N ILE A 16 -18.25 4.41 8.48
CA ILE A 16 -17.71 3.80 9.70
C ILE A 16 -16.23 3.46 9.58
N SER A 17 -15.67 3.29 8.38
CA SER A 17 -14.25 2.92 8.21
C SER A 17 -13.65 3.59 6.99
N ARG A 18 -12.39 3.98 7.12
CA ARG A 18 -11.63 4.67 6.05
C ARG A 18 -10.24 4.07 5.90
N ILE A 19 -9.84 3.88 4.66
CA ILE A 19 -8.50 3.43 4.31
C ILE A 19 -7.90 4.40 3.31
N PHE A 20 -6.75 4.99 3.67
CA PHE A 20 -5.91 5.73 2.74
C PHE A 20 -4.69 4.87 2.41
N LEU A 21 -4.66 4.29 1.22
CA LEU A 21 -3.52 3.49 0.75
C LEU A 21 -2.65 4.34 -0.17
N VAL A 22 -1.36 4.43 0.15
CA VAL A 22 -0.39 5.30 -0.51
C VAL A 22 0.76 4.47 -1.07
N ARG A 23 1.15 4.71 -2.33
CA ARG A 23 2.36 4.10 -2.90
C ARG A 23 3.58 4.93 -2.52
N HIS A 24 4.73 4.30 -2.29
CA HIS A 24 5.99 5.03 -2.12
C HIS A 24 6.29 6.01 -3.27
N GLY A 25 7.10 7.02 -2.98
CA GLY A 25 7.58 7.99 -3.98
C GLY A 25 8.66 7.44 -4.92
N ASP A 26 9.24 8.32 -5.74
CA ASP A 26 10.31 8.00 -6.68
C ASP A 26 11.54 7.37 -5.99
N ARG A 27 12.08 6.31 -6.62
CA ARG A 27 13.17 5.49 -6.07
C ARG A 27 14.52 5.95 -6.57
N PHE A 28 15.51 5.95 -5.69
CA PHE A 28 16.87 6.32 -6.04
C PHE A 28 17.48 5.39 -7.11
N ASP A 29 17.24 4.08 -7.02
CA ASP A 29 17.87 3.10 -7.92
C ASP A 29 17.40 3.19 -9.38
N TYR A 30 16.23 3.77 -9.63
CA TYR A 30 15.71 3.90 -10.99
C TYR A 30 16.41 5.02 -11.78
N ALA A 31 16.86 6.06 -11.09
CA ALA A 31 17.64 7.14 -11.70
C ALA A 31 19.16 6.88 -11.68
N ASN A 32 19.61 5.87 -10.91
CA ASN A 32 21.03 5.63 -10.66
C ASN A 32 21.41 4.18 -10.99
N PRO A 33 21.82 3.89 -12.25
CA PRO A 33 22.20 2.53 -12.67
C PRO A 33 23.33 1.91 -11.84
N SER A 34 24.22 2.74 -11.26
CA SER A 34 25.32 2.31 -10.39
C SER A 34 24.90 1.97 -8.94
N TRP A 35 23.61 2.10 -8.60
CA TRP A 35 23.09 1.81 -7.25
C TRP A 35 23.48 0.41 -6.78
N VAL A 36 23.28 -0.61 -7.62
CA VAL A 36 23.52 -2.01 -7.24
C VAL A 36 24.97 -2.22 -6.83
N ASP A 37 25.91 -1.72 -7.62
CA ASP A 37 27.35 -1.88 -7.35
C ASP A 37 27.78 -1.08 -6.12
N SER A 38 27.26 0.14 -5.98
CA SER A 38 27.54 1.01 -4.83
C SER A 38 26.99 0.43 -3.52
N ALA A 39 25.78 -0.13 -3.57
CA ALA A 39 25.14 -0.78 -2.44
C ALA A 39 25.94 -2.02 -2.00
N LYS A 40 26.31 -2.89 -2.94
CA LYS A 40 27.16 -4.07 -2.66
C LYS A 40 28.48 -3.68 -2.03
N LYS A 41 29.19 -2.70 -2.61
CA LYS A 41 30.49 -2.22 -2.11
C LYS A 41 30.41 -1.65 -0.69
N SER A 42 29.29 -1.03 -0.36
CA SER A 42 29.05 -0.40 0.95
C SER A 42 28.41 -1.34 1.98
N GLY A 43 28.13 -2.59 1.61
CA GLY A 43 27.39 -3.53 2.46
C GLY A 43 25.91 -3.21 2.64
N CYS A 44 25.34 -2.33 1.81
CA CYS A 44 23.92 -2.01 1.81
C CYS A 44 23.08 -3.09 1.14
N LEU A 45 21.83 -3.23 1.56
CA LEU A 45 20.89 -4.18 1.00
C LEU A 45 20.38 -3.70 -0.37
N VAL A 46 20.76 -4.41 -1.44
CA VAL A 46 20.42 -4.07 -2.84
C VAL A 46 18.91 -4.01 -3.08
N THR A 47 18.13 -4.87 -2.41
CA THR A 47 16.66 -4.93 -2.54
C THR A 47 15.93 -3.81 -1.79
N ASP A 48 16.64 -2.98 -1.04
CA ASP A 48 16.07 -1.95 -0.17
C ASP A 48 16.57 -0.54 -0.50
N PRO A 49 16.42 -0.08 -1.76
CA PRO A 49 16.84 1.26 -2.14
C PRO A 49 16.03 2.35 -1.42
N PRO A 50 16.65 3.51 -1.13
CA PRO A 50 15.95 4.66 -0.59
C PRO A 50 15.12 5.39 -1.66
N LEU A 51 14.33 6.35 -1.23
CA LEU A 51 13.78 7.39 -2.10
C LEU A 51 14.89 8.23 -2.73
N SER A 52 14.60 8.76 -3.92
CA SER A 52 15.40 9.84 -4.50
C SER A 52 15.09 11.19 -3.81
N ALA A 53 15.85 12.23 -4.15
CA ALA A 53 15.52 13.59 -3.72
C ALA A 53 14.13 14.04 -4.22
N LEU A 54 13.72 13.58 -5.40
CA LEU A 54 12.36 13.78 -5.90
C LEU A 54 11.35 13.02 -5.04
N GLY A 55 11.59 11.74 -4.75
CA GLY A 55 10.71 10.92 -3.92
C GLY A 55 10.46 11.53 -2.53
N HIS A 56 11.47 12.16 -1.93
CA HIS A 56 11.30 12.90 -0.67
C HIS A 56 10.41 14.14 -0.81
N ARG A 57 10.47 14.88 -1.93
CA ARG A 57 9.56 16.01 -2.19
C ARG A 57 8.12 15.52 -2.37
N GLN A 58 7.94 14.46 -3.17
CA GLN A 58 6.64 13.83 -3.39
C GLN A 58 6.01 13.36 -2.07
N ALA A 59 6.80 12.74 -1.18
CA ALA A 59 6.34 12.30 0.14
C ALA A 59 5.82 13.45 1.01
N SER A 60 6.54 14.59 1.03
CA SER A 60 6.12 15.78 1.76
C SER A 60 4.84 16.40 1.19
N GLU A 61 4.72 16.44 -0.15
CA GLU A 61 3.53 16.93 -0.84
C GLU A 61 2.31 16.03 -0.58
N THR A 62 2.48 14.72 -0.65
CA THR A 62 1.44 13.74 -0.29
C THR A 62 1.03 13.86 1.18
N ALA A 63 1.96 14.12 2.10
CA ALA A 63 1.61 14.30 3.51
C ALA A 63 0.72 15.55 3.73
N ALA A 64 1.05 16.67 3.10
CA ALA A 64 0.22 17.87 3.15
C ALA A 64 -1.17 17.63 2.54
N TYR A 65 -1.23 16.86 1.46
CA TYR A 65 -2.48 16.48 0.82
C TYR A 65 -3.34 15.56 1.72
N LEU A 66 -2.74 14.55 2.35
CA LEU A 66 -3.41 13.67 3.31
C LEU A 66 -3.98 14.47 4.49
N GLN A 67 -3.23 15.43 5.05
CA GLN A 67 -3.73 16.34 6.08
C GLN A 67 -5.00 17.07 5.65
N LYS A 68 -5.02 17.58 4.41
CA LYS A 68 -6.19 18.26 3.85
C LYS A 68 -7.38 17.31 3.75
N ILE A 69 -7.24 16.20 3.02
CA ILE A 69 -8.39 15.33 2.73
C ILE A 69 -8.89 14.59 3.97
N ILE A 70 -8.02 14.23 4.91
CA ILE A 70 -8.45 13.53 6.14
C ILE A 70 -9.23 14.48 7.05
N LYS A 71 -8.80 15.74 7.16
CA LYS A 71 -9.54 16.78 7.89
C LYS A 71 -10.91 17.05 7.25
N GLU A 72 -11.00 17.06 5.92
CA GLU A 72 -12.26 17.26 5.20
C GLU A 72 -13.23 16.08 5.33
N ASN A 73 -12.71 14.86 5.52
CA ASN A 73 -13.53 13.63 5.53
C ASN A 73 -13.75 13.04 6.93
N THR A 74 -13.12 13.57 7.98
CA THR A 74 -13.37 13.10 9.36
C THR A 74 -14.25 14.13 10.08
N PRO A 75 -15.39 13.72 10.67
CA PRO A 75 -16.22 14.63 11.47
C PRO A 75 -15.39 15.29 12.58
N ASN A 76 -15.65 16.58 12.83
CA ASN A 76 -15.16 17.26 14.02
C ASN A 76 -15.90 16.67 15.24
N ASN A 77 -15.44 15.55 15.76
CA ASN A 77 -15.88 15.13 17.09
C ASN A 77 -15.25 16.11 18.08
N GLU A 78 -16.11 16.85 18.80
CA GLU A 78 -15.75 17.84 19.83
C GLU A 78 -14.88 17.21 20.96
N ASP A 79 -14.85 15.88 21.06
CA ASP A 79 -13.96 15.13 21.96
C ASP A 79 -12.47 15.10 21.53
N ASN A 80 -12.10 15.73 20.42
CA ASN A 80 -10.69 15.84 19.97
C ASN A 80 -9.96 17.08 20.51
N GLU A 81 -10.57 17.83 21.42
CA GLU A 81 -9.94 18.97 22.12
C GLU A 81 -8.96 18.49 23.21
N GLU A 82 -7.82 17.94 22.78
CA GLU A 82 -6.49 18.00 23.43
C GLU A 82 -5.59 16.90 22.83
N GLY A 83 -4.81 17.24 21.80
CA GLY A 83 -3.76 16.35 21.28
C GLY A 83 -4.22 15.11 20.50
N GLY A 84 -5.49 15.04 20.11
CA GLY A 84 -6.07 13.93 19.34
C GLY A 84 -5.46 13.78 17.95
N SER A 85 -5.35 12.53 17.47
CA SER A 85 -4.62 12.07 16.28
C SER A 85 -5.17 12.53 14.91
N GLY A 86 -5.84 13.68 14.84
CA GLY A 86 -6.33 14.30 13.60
C GLY A 86 -7.30 13.43 12.80
N GLY A 87 -8.01 12.51 13.47
CA GLY A 87 -8.93 11.57 12.83
C GLY A 87 -8.31 10.25 12.36
N ILE A 88 -7.00 10.06 12.48
CA ILE A 88 -6.31 8.82 12.10
C ILE A 88 -6.05 7.97 13.33
N HIS A 89 -6.32 6.66 13.24
CA HIS A 89 -6.08 5.72 14.33
C HIS A 89 -4.70 5.06 14.23
N LYS A 90 -4.20 4.83 13.02
CA LYS A 90 -2.92 4.16 12.80
C LYS A 90 -2.30 4.48 11.45
N ILE A 91 -0.96 4.51 11.41
CA ILE A 91 -0.18 4.52 10.17
C ILE A 91 0.57 3.18 10.05
N LEU A 92 0.18 2.37 9.07
CA LEU A 92 0.83 1.10 8.74
C LEU A 92 1.79 1.31 7.57
N VAL A 93 2.99 0.74 7.64
CA VAL A 93 4.01 0.92 6.60
C VAL A 93 4.65 -0.41 6.23
N SER A 94 4.88 -0.61 4.93
CA SER A 94 5.75 -1.69 4.46
C SER A 94 7.15 -1.62 5.09
N PRO A 95 7.83 -2.75 5.34
CA PRO A 95 9.18 -2.77 5.96
C PRO A 95 10.32 -2.20 5.08
N TYR A 96 10.04 -1.85 3.82
CA TYR A 96 11.03 -1.32 2.88
C TYR A 96 11.35 0.16 3.15
N LEU A 97 12.63 0.51 3.09
CA LEU A 97 13.19 1.82 3.42
C LEU A 97 12.45 2.95 2.72
N ARG A 98 12.28 2.85 1.39
CA ARG A 98 11.55 3.85 0.59
C ARG A 98 10.12 4.10 1.08
N VAL A 99 9.44 3.08 1.62
CA VAL A 99 8.07 3.20 2.09
C VAL A 99 8.05 3.90 3.45
N ILE A 100 8.95 3.53 4.36
CA ILE A 100 9.14 4.20 5.66
C ILE A 100 9.49 5.69 5.45
N GLN A 101 10.41 5.99 4.53
CA GLN A 101 10.76 7.35 4.14
C GLN A 101 9.57 8.13 3.56
N THR A 102 8.69 7.46 2.79
CA THR A 102 7.49 8.11 2.24
C THR A 102 6.50 8.46 3.34
N ALA A 103 6.34 7.59 4.33
CA ALA A 103 5.38 7.77 5.43
C ALA A 103 5.85 8.78 6.50
N THR A 104 7.15 9.04 6.58
CA THR A 104 7.78 9.87 7.62
C THR A 104 7.17 11.28 7.71
N PRO A 105 7.02 12.04 6.61
CA PRO A 105 6.37 13.36 6.68
C PRO A 105 4.93 13.29 7.20
N THR A 106 4.15 12.26 6.83
CA THR A 106 2.77 12.05 7.32
C THR A 106 2.76 11.78 8.82
N ALA A 107 3.61 10.88 9.32
CA ALA A 107 3.68 10.60 10.75
C ALA A 107 4.08 11.83 11.57
N HIS A 108 4.99 12.67 11.08
CA HIS A 108 5.29 13.96 11.72
C HIS A 108 4.09 14.91 11.70
N ALA A 109 3.40 15.01 10.56
CA ALA A 109 2.24 15.89 10.38
C ALA A 109 1.07 15.56 11.31
N PHE A 110 0.87 14.28 11.64
CA PHE A 110 -0.23 13.82 12.49
C PHE A 110 0.20 13.45 13.93
N GLY A 111 1.51 13.41 14.22
CA GLY A 111 2.01 12.98 15.52
C GLY A 111 1.76 11.49 15.81
N ILE A 112 1.61 10.65 14.78
CA ILE A 112 1.27 9.23 14.91
C ILE A 112 2.50 8.37 14.60
N PRO A 113 2.88 7.41 15.46
CA PRO A 113 3.96 6.49 15.18
C PRO A 113 3.73 5.61 13.94
N LEU A 114 4.82 5.22 13.28
CA LEU A 114 4.80 4.29 12.15
C LEU A 114 4.83 2.85 12.66
N SER A 115 3.88 2.02 12.23
CA SER A 115 3.81 0.59 12.54
C SER A 115 4.25 -0.25 11.34
N ILE A 116 5.37 -0.97 11.43
CA ILE A 116 5.85 -1.82 10.33
C ILE A 116 4.91 -3.03 10.15
N GLU A 117 4.25 -3.09 9.01
CA GLU A 117 3.30 -4.14 8.64
C GLU A 117 3.84 -4.95 7.47
N ASN A 118 4.28 -6.18 7.78
CA ASN A 118 4.83 -7.11 6.80
C ASN A 118 3.82 -7.49 5.71
N GLY A 119 2.52 -7.47 6.00
CA GLY A 119 1.43 -7.65 5.03
C GLY A 119 1.47 -6.65 3.87
N LEU A 120 2.05 -5.46 4.06
CA LEU A 120 2.26 -4.43 3.03
C LEU A 120 3.58 -4.59 2.25
N SER A 121 4.29 -5.71 2.37
CA SER A 121 5.55 -5.94 1.65
C SER A 121 5.36 -5.96 0.13
N GLU A 122 6.40 -5.56 -0.62
CA GLU A 122 6.41 -5.54 -2.09
C GLU A 122 6.10 -6.93 -2.68
N ALA A 123 5.75 -6.97 -3.96
CA ALA A 123 5.81 -8.21 -4.72
C ALA A 123 7.22 -8.82 -4.63
N HIS A 124 7.32 -10.15 -4.57
CA HIS A 124 8.59 -10.85 -4.32
C HIS A 124 9.27 -10.45 -3.01
N ALA A 125 8.48 -10.22 -1.96
CA ALA A 125 8.99 -9.85 -0.65
C ALA A 125 10.12 -10.78 -0.19
N THR A 126 11.23 -10.18 0.27
CA THR A 126 12.38 -10.86 0.85
C THR A 126 12.45 -10.53 2.34
N ALA A 127 11.34 -10.77 3.06
CA ALA A 127 11.13 -10.28 4.42
C ALA A 127 12.22 -10.74 5.42
N THR A 128 12.88 -11.86 5.16
CA THR A 128 13.92 -12.42 6.04
C THR A 128 15.25 -11.66 6.03
N VAL A 129 15.50 -10.79 5.03
CA VAL A 129 16.77 -10.04 4.92
C VAL A 129 16.62 -8.55 5.26
N LEU A 130 15.40 -8.05 5.41
CA LEU A 130 15.17 -6.64 5.74
C LEU A 130 15.56 -6.36 7.20
N PRO A 131 16.05 -5.14 7.52
CA PRO A 131 16.25 -4.72 8.89
C PRO A 131 14.96 -4.85 9.72
N THR A 132 15.09 -5.37 10.94
CA THR A 132 14.00 -5.47 11.91
C THR A 132 13.45 -4.09 12.31
N PRO A 133 12.23 -4.00 12.86
CA PRO A 133 11.70 -2.74 13.40
C PRO A 133 12.65 -2.06 14.41
N HIS A 134 13.30 -2.84 15.28
CA HIS A 134 14.29 -2.34 16.23
C HIS A 134 15.53 -1.75 15.55
N GLN A 135 16.03 -2.38 14.48
CA GLN A 135 17.15 -1.83 13.70
C GLN A 135 16.74 -0.56 12.94
N ARG A 136 15.52 -0.51 12.40
CA ARG A 136 14.96 0.67 11.73
C ARG A 136 14.77 1.84 12.69
N PHE A 137 14.32 1.56 13.92
CA PHE A 137 14.11 2.58 14.96
C PHE A 137 15.37 3.42 15.22
N ALA A 138 16.55 2.83 15.09
CA ALA A 138 17.83 3.53 15.28
C ALA A 138 18.03 4.73 14.33
N TYR A 139 17.32 4.78 13.20
CA TYR A 139 17.36 5.89 12.25
C TYR A 139 15.98 6.42 11.82
N PHE A 140 14.90 5.84 12.36
CA PHE A 140 13.52 6.34 12.27
C PHE A 140 12.87 6.25 13.66
N PRO A 141 13.14 7.21 14.57
CA PRO A 141 12.68 7.15 15.96
C PRO A 141 11.16 7.25 16.13
N MET A 142 10.43 7.55 15.06
CA MET A 142 8.97 7.56 15.02
C MET A 142 8.34 6.18 14.77
N LEU A 143 9.14 5.15 14.50
CA LEU A 143 8.65 3.79 14.43
C LEU A 143 8.23 3.30 15.81
N ASP A 144 7.17 2.49 15.86
CA ASP A 144 6.88 1.63 16.99
C ASP A 144 7.63 0.30 16.79
N PRO A 145 8.76 0.07 17.48
CA PRO A 145 9.53 -1.17 17.33
C PRO A 145 8.82 -2.38 17.95
N ASN A 146 7.80 -2.16 18.77
CA ASN A 146 7.06 -3.21 19.48
C ASN A 146 5.76 -3.61 18.77
N TYR A 147 5.41 -2.94 17.68
CA TYR A 147 4.26 -3.31 16.86
C TYR A 147 4.47 -4.71 16.26
N ASN A 148 3.47 -5.57 16.43
CA ASN A 148 3.42 -6.89 15.82
C ASN A 148 2.59 -6.83 14.54
N SER A 149 3.20 -7.12 13.38
CA SER A 149 2.50 -7.18 12.10
C SER A 149 1.35 -8.20 12.13
N LEU A 150 0.22 -7.84 11.54
CA LEU A 150 -0.97 -8.69 11.42
C LEU A 150 -0.71 -9.92 10.56
N LEU A 151 0.16 -9.78 9.56
CA LEU A 151 0.50 -10.87 8.66
C LEU A 151 2.00 -10.90 8.37
N ASN A 152 2.63 -12.04 8.65
CA ASN A 152 4.03 -12.25 8.31
C ASN A 152 4.17 -12.93 6.94
N VAL A 153 5.04 -12.39 6.08
CA VAL A 153 5.28 -12.94 4.75
C VAL A 153 6.28 -14.09 4.83
N LYS A 154 5.97 -15.18 4.13
CA LYS A 154 6.84 -16.35 4.01
C LYS A 154 7.31 -16.50 2.57
N PRO A 155 8.59 -16.84 2.34
CA PRO A 155 9.04 -17.17 1.00
C PRO A 155 8.33 -18.44 0.50
N THR A 156 8.12 -18.53 -0.81
CA THR A 156 7.57 -19.73 -1.45
C THR A 156 8.73 -20.69 -1.75
N PRO A 157 8.67 -21.97 -1.34
CA PRO A 157 9.74 -22.92 -1.62
C PRO A 157 10.08 -22.98 -3.11
N GLY A 158 11.36 -22.88 -3.45
CA GLY A 158 11.85 -22.90 -4.84
C GLY A 158 11.86 -21.54 -5.55
N PHE A 159 11.37 -20.47 -4.92
CA PHE A 159 11.34 -19.13 -5.52
C PHE A 159 12.40 -18.21 -4.93
N TYR A 160 13.14 -17.54 -5.81
CA TYR A 160 14.24 -16.66 -5.46
C TYR A 160 14.20 -15.37 -6.28
N CYS A 161 14.53 -14.24 -5.66
CA CYS A 161 14.66 -12.96 -6.32
C CYS A 161 15.83 -13.02 -7.32
N PRO A 162 15.63 -12.80 -8.63
CA PRO A 162 16.70 -12.93 -9.62
C PRO A 162 17.84 -11.93 -9.42
N LYS A 163 17.49 -10.75 -8.88
CA LYS A 163 18.46 -9.67 -8.66
C LYS A 163 19.45 -9.99 -7.54
N THR A 164 19.07 -10.83 -6.57
CA THR A 164 19.85 -11.05 -5.34
C THR A 164 20.04 -12.50 -4.95
N GLY A 165 19.28 -13.43 -5.52
CA GLY A 165 19.27 -14.85 -5.14
C GLY A 165 18.57 -15.13 -3.80
N PHE A 166 17.97 -14.14 -3.14
CA PHE A 166 17.27 -14.37 -1.86
C PHE A 166 15.94 -15.07 -2.07
N ALA A 167 15.60 -15.99 -1.17
CA ALA A 167 14.30 -16.65 -1.17
C ALA A 167 13.17 -15.59 -1.08
N CYS A 168 12.16 -15.71 -1.94
CA CYS A 168 11.08 -14.72 -2.02
C CYS A 168 9.71 -15.38 -2.16
N GLU A 169 8.66 -14.58 -1.97
CA GLU A 169 7.30 -14.97 -2.33
C GLU A 169 7.17 -15.15 -3.85
N ALA A 170 6.42 -16.17 -4.29
CA ALA A 170 6.05 -16.33 -5.69
C ALA A 170 5.05 -15.26 -6.14
N PHE A 171 5.01 -14.98 -7.44
CA PHE A 171 4.20 -13.93 -8.04
C PHE A 171 3.63 -14.40 -9.39
N ALA A 172 2.40 -14.04 -9.77
CA ALA A 172 1.47 -13.15 -9.07
C ALA A 172 0.54 -13.83 -8.05
N GLY A 173 0.33 -15.15 -8.17
CA GLY A 173 -0.70 -15.87 -7.41
C GLY A 173 -0.56 -15.76 -5.88
N ARG A 174 0.61 -16.10 -5.32
CA ARG A 174 0.83 -16.04 -3.86
C ARG A 174 0.71 -14.63 -3.30
N TYR A 175 1.17 -13.63 -4.05
CA TYR A 175 0.96 -12.23 -3.70
C TYR A 175 -0.54 -11.89 -3.59
N CYS A 176 -1.37 -12.32 -4.55
CA CYS A 176 -2.82 -12.06 -4.53
C CYS A 176 -3.51 -12.75 -3.34
N GLN A 177 -3.17 -14.01 -3.07
CA GLN A 177 -3.67 -14.75 -1.90
C GLN A 177 -3.28 -14.06 -0.58
N ARG A 178 -2.06 -13.51 -0.50
CA ARG A 178 -1.62 -12.71 0.64
C ARG A 178 -2.45 -11.44 0.78
N MET A 179 -2.70 -10.70 -0.31
CA MET A 179 -3.52 -9.48 -0.26
C MET A 179 -4.95 -9.77 0.20
N GLU A 180 -5.55 -10.87 -0.24
CA GLU A 180 -6.87 -11.30 0.23
C GLU A 180 -6.89 -11.62 1.73
N THR A 181 -5.90 -12.38 2.20
CA THR A 181 -5.77 -12.73 3.61
C THR A 181 -5.54 -11.48 4.45
N PHE A 182 -4.69 -10.57 3.96
CA PHE A 182 -4.37 -9.34 4.64
C PHE A 182 -5.55 -8.36 4.70
N ALA A 183 -6.34 -8.24 3.63
CA ALA A 183 -7.58 -7.47 3.62
C ALA A 183 -8.51 -7.92 4.75
N ARG A 184 -8.76 -9.22 4.89
CA ARG A 184 -9.58 -9.78 5.98
C ARG A 184 -9.00 -9.48 7.36
N CYS A 185 -7.67 -9.57 7.53
CA CYS A 185 -7.02 -9.20 8.79
C CYS A 185 -7.22 -7.72 9.14
N LEU A 186 -7.10 -6.83 8.14
CA LEU A 186 -7.33 -5.40 8.31
C LEU A 186 -8.78 -5.09 8.66
N GLU A 187 -9.74 -5.66 7.94
CA GLU A 187 -11.17 -5.47 8.21
C GLU A 187 -11.54 -5.88 9.62
N ARG A 188 -11.03 -7.03 10.09
CA ARG A 188 -11.31 -7.50 11.46
C ARG A 188 -10.64 -6.63 12.52
N THR A 189 -9.41 -6.19 12.29
CA THR A 189 -8.59 -5.54 13.33
C THR A 189 -8.85 -4.03 13.42
N HIS A 190 -9.16 -3.40 12.28
CA HIS A 190 -9.32 -1.95 12.13
C HIS A 190 -10.75 -1.58 11.70
N TYR A 191 -11.74 -2.43 11.99
CA TYR A 191 -13.14 -2.10 11.83
C TYR A 191 -13.49 -0.83 12.63
N GLY A 192 -14.25 0.07 12.03
CA GLY A 192 -14.63 1.32 12.68
C GLY A 192 -13.53 2.40 12.68
N GLN A 193 -12.39 2.16 12.02
CA GLN A 193 -11.22 3.03 12.11
C GLN A 193 -10.89 3.71 10.77
N THR A 194 -10.21 4.85 10.90
CA THR A 194 -9.47 5.50 9.81
C THR A 194 -8.00 5.12 9.91
N ILE A 195 -7.47 4.42 8.92
CA ILE A 195 -6.05 4.05 8.84
C ILE A 195 -5.40 4.57 7.57
N VAL A 196 -4.11 4.93 7.68
CA VAL A 196 -3.27 5.27 6.54
C VAL A 196 -2.24 4.16 6.35
N MET A 197 -2.10 3.66 5.13
CA MET A 197 -1.20 2.56 4.80
C MET A 197 -0.25 2.99 3.69
N PHE A 198 1.05 2.73 3.86
CA PHE A 198 2.06 3.00 2.84
C PHE A 198 2.62 1.69 2.28
N SER A 199 2.65 1.57 0.96
CA SER A 199 2.94 0.32 0.25
C SER A 199 3.58 0.55 -1.13
N HIS A 200 3.42 -0.43 -2.02
CA HIS A 200 4.01 -0.54 -3.35
C HIS A 200 2.94 -0.60 -4.44
N ALA A 201 3.36 -0.53 -5.70
CA ALA A 201 2.41 -0.49 -6.82
C ALA A 201 1.52 -1.73 -6.92
N ALA A 202 2.05 -2.91 -6.62
CA ALA A 202 1.30 -4.17 -6.65
C ALA A 202 0.14 -4.22 -5.66
N SER A 203 0.09 -3.32 -4.67
CA SER A 203 -1.02 -3.24 -3.71
C SER A 203 -2.34 -2.76 -4.31
N VAL A 204 -2.42 -2.52 -5.63
CA VAL A 204 -3.72 -2.53 -6.33
C VAL A 204 -4.49 -3.84 -6.13
N ALA A 205 -3.81 -4.97 -5.88
CA ALA A 205 -4.47 -6.22 -5.49
C ALA A 205 -5.12 -6.14 -4.10
N LEU A 206 -4.58 -5.34 -3.18
CA LEU A 206 -5.25 -5.09 -1.88
C LEU A 206 -6.51 -4.24 -2.08
N VAL A 207 -6.46 -3.25 -2.99
CA VAL A 207 -7.64 -2.47 -3.38
C VAL A 207 -8.69 -3.37 -4.02
N ALA A 208 -8.31 -4.24 -4.95
CA ALA A 208 -9.21 -5.22 -5.56
C ALA A 208 -9.82 -6.19 -4.52
N ALA A 209 -9.03 -6.61 -3.53
CA ALA A 209 -9.50 -7.47 -2.44
C ALA A 209 -10.59 -6.79 -1.59
N PHE A 210 -10.42 -5.52 -1.22
CA PHE A 210 -11.44 -4.76 -0.49
C PHE A 210 -12.71 -4.54 -1.32
N LEU A 211 -12.56 -4.23 -2.60
CA LEU A 211 -13.67 -3.89 -3.50
C LEU A 211 -14.35 -5.10 -4.13
N ARG A 212 -13.79 -6.31 -3.97
CA ARG A 212 -14.23 -7.55 -4.63
C ARG A 212 -14.36 -7.38 -6.14
N CYS A 213 -13.35 -6.77 -6.77
CA CYS A 213 -13.38 -6.41 -8.18
C CYS A 213 -12.15 -6.90 -8.95
N SER A 214 -12.20 -6.77 -10.29
CA SER A 214 -11.08 -7.09 -11.17
C SER A 214 -9.90 -6.14 -10.96
N MET A 215 -8.68 -6.65 -11.14
CA MET A 215 -7.46 -5.84 -11.12
C MET A 215 -7.15 -5.13 -12.45
N THR A 216 -7.89 -5.42 -13.53
CA THR A 216 -7.56 -5.03 -14.91
C THR A 216 -7.24 -3.53 -15.10
N ASP A 217 -7.99 -2.65 -14.44
CA ASP A 217 -7.88 -1.19 -14.61
C ASP A 217 -7.29 -0.47 -13.41
N LEU A 218 -6.97 -1.20 -12.33
CA LEU A 218 -6.37 -0.59 -11.15
C LEU A 218 -4.90 -0.28 -11.43
N LYS A 219 -4.53 1.00 -11.29
CA LYS A 219 -3.16 1.49 -11.40
C LYS A 219 -2.82 2.31 -10.16
N PHE A 220 -1.55 2.35 -9.81
CA PHE A 220 -1.09 3.08 -8.64
C PHE A 220 0.07 3.99 -8.99
N ALA A 221 -0.14 5.32 -9.04
CA ALA A 221 0.90 6.31 -9.25
C ALA A 221 1.89 6.34 -8.07
N PRO A 222 3.18 6.68 -8.26
CA PRO A 222 4.08 6.97 -7.13
C PRO A 222 3.48 8.06 -6.25
N CYS A 223 3.50 7.91 -4.93
CA CYS A 223 2.85 8.87 -4.03
C CYS A 223 1.34 9.08 -4.31
N GLY A 224 0.72 8.24 -5.16
CA GLY A 224 -0.72 8.21 -5.39
C GLY A 224 -1.45 7.78 -4.12
N VAL A 225 -2.71 8.19 -3.99
CA VAL A 225 -3.55 7.90 -2.83
C VAL A 225 -4.86 7.25 -3.29
N TYR A 226 -5.07 6.00 -2.90
CA TYR A 226 -6.40 5.40 -2.88
C TYR A 226 -7.09 5.78 -1.57
N HIS A 227 -8.29 6.35 -1.66
CA HIS A 227 -9.17 6.58 -0.53
C HIS A 227 -10.38 5.65 -0.67
N LEU A 228 -10.52 4.73 0.28
CA LEU A 228 -11.62 3.79 0.36
C LEU A 228 -12.47 4.09 1.60
N GLU A 229 -13.79 4.04 1.45
CA GLU A 229 -14.74 4.21 2.54
C GLU A 229 -15.69 3.02 2.61
N ARG A 230 -16.10 2.70 3.85
CA ARG A 230 -17.16 1.73 4.15
C ARG A 230 -18.29 2.44 4.88
N VAL A 231 -19.48 2.41 4.30
CA VAL A 231 -20.71 2.98 4.88
C VAL A 231 -21.50 1.86 5.55
N ASN A 232 -21.80 2.02 6.84
CA ASN A 232 -22.35 0.94 7.67
C ASN A 232 -21.55 -0.37 7.44
N ASP A 233 -22.23 -1.53 7.50
CA ASP A 233 -21.64 -2.83 7.16
C ASP A 233 -21.58 -3.11 5.63
N GLY A 234 -21.80 -2.10 4.79
CA GLY A 234 -21.82 -2.25 3.33
C GLY A 234 -20.47 -2.58 2.69
N PRO A 235 -20.41 -2.73 1.35
CA PRO A 235 -19.16 -2.94 0.64
C PRO A 235 -18.26 -1.70 0.67
N TRP A 236 -16.95 -1.90 0.54
CA TRP A 236 -16.01 -0.81 0.32
C TRP A 236 -16.28 -0.10 -1.01
N LYS A 237 -16.08 1.21 -1.03
CA LYS A 237 -16.16 2.04 -2.23
C LYS A 237 -14.90 2.87 -2.39
N ILE A 238 -14.47 3.06 -3.64
CA ILE A 238 -13.44 4.05 -3.95
C ILE A 238 -14.07 5.44 -3.91
N VAL A 239 -13.60 6.29 -3.01
CA VAL A 239 -13.88 7.73 -3.03
C VAL A 239 -12.85 8.45 -3.90
N GLN A 240 -11.60 7.99 -3.86
CA GLN A 240 -10.53 8.49 -4.72
C GLN A 240 -9.64 7.36 -5.22
N SER A 241 -9.38 7.37 -6.53
CA SER A 241 -8.46 6.43 -7.16
C SER A 241 -7.00 6.90 -7.03
N GLY A 242 -6.10 5.97 -6.73
CA GLY A 242 -4.66 6.23 -6.65
C GLY A 242 -3.91 6.15 -7.98
N HIS A 243 -4.62 6.07 -9.12
CA HIS A 243 -3.99 5.96 -10.45
C HIS A 243 -3.21 7.21 -10.87
N ASP A 244 -3.53 8.36 -10.28
CA ASP A 244 -2.90 9.65 -10.55
C ASP A 244 -2.60 10.41 -9.25
N ASN A 245 -1.59 11.26 -9.30
CA ASN A 245 -1.12 12.11 -8.21
C ASN A 245 -0.97 13.59 -8.62
N THR A 246 -1.22 13.94 -9.89
CA THR A 246 -0.86 15.25 -10.46
C THR A 246 -1.59 16.44 -9.82
N SER A 247 -2.70 16.20 -9.14
CA SER A 247 -3.44 17.24 -8.41
C SER A 247 -2.76 17.71 -7.12
N TYR A 248 -1.79 16.98 -6.60
CA TYR A 248 -1.07 17.32 -5.36
C TYR A 248 0.44 17.08 -5.40
N VAL A 249 0.94 16.28 -6.33
CA VAL A 249 2.38 16.09 -6.58
C VAL A 249 2.82 16.95 -7.77
N LYS A 250 3.81 17.81 -7.56
CA LYS A 250 4.22 18.80 -8.58
C LYS A 250 5.09 18.24 -9.69
N GLU A 251 5.86 17.20 -9.39
CA GLU A 251 6.86 16.65 -10.30
C GLU A 251 6.82 15.12 -10.25
N ASN A 252 6.79 14.48 -11.43
CA ASN A 252 6.83 13.04 -11.59
C ASN A 252 8.03 12.61 -12.43
N SER A 253 8.68 11.53 -12.00
CA SER A 253 9.76 10.92 -12.74
C SER A 253 9.22 10.10 -13.91
N PRO A 254 9.88 10.09 -15.08
CA PRO A 254 9.51 9.18 -16.17
C PRO A 254 9.80 7.70 -15.84
N THR A 255 10.66 7.41 -14.86
CA THR A 255 11.08 6.04 -14.51
C THR A 255 10.22 5.41 -13.42
N THR A 256 9.47 6.22 -12.66
CA THR A 256 8.49 5.74 -11.68
C THR A 256 7.11 6.21 -12.10
N TYR A 257 6.36 5.37 -12.81
CA TYR A 257 5.07 5.70 -13.40
C TYR A 257 3.93 4.84 -12.80
N PRO A 258 2.64 5.19 -13.02
CA PRO A 258 1.51 4.37 -12.57
C PRO A 258 1.61 2.93 -13.07
N TRP A 259 1.48 1.97 -12.16
CA TRP A 259 1.61 0.54 -12.46
C TRP A 259 0.42 -0.24 -11.91
N GLY A 260 0.02 -1.29 -12.60
CA GLY A 260 -0.98 -2.26 -12.15
C GLY A 260 -0.84 -3.59 -12.88
N PHE A 261 -1.67 -4.56 -12.52
CA PHE A 261 -1.66 -5.87 -13.15
C PHE A 261 -2.11 -5.83 -14.62
N SER A 262 -1.77 -6.88 -15.34
CA SER A 262 -2.11 -7.19 -16.74
C SER A 262 -1.99 -8.70 -16.92
N GLY A 263 -2.66 -9.29 -17.92
CA GLY A 263 -2.75 -10.75 -18.11
C GLY A 263 -1.41 -11.48 -18.08
N LYS A 264 -0.37 -10.89 -18.68
CA LYS A 264 1.00 -11.43 -18.72
C LYS A 264 1.60 -11.81 -17.35
N TYR A 265 1.15 -11.21 -16.25
CA TYR A 265 1.66 -11.55 -14.91
C TYR A 265 1.12 -12.88 -14.37
N PHE A 266 0.09 -13.44 -15.01
CA PHE A 266 -0.59 -14.68 -14.63
C PHE A 266 -0.38 -15.80 -15.66
N GLU A 267 0.32 -15.53 -16.75
CA GLU A 267 0.68 -16.52 -17.76
C GLU A 267 1.87 -17.36 -17.27
N GLU A 268 1.72 -18.70 -17.24
CA GLU A 268 2.74 -19.62 -16.71
C GLU A 268 4.01 -19.71 -17.59
N ASN A 269 4.01 -19.12 -18.80
CA ASN A 269 5.03 -19.36 -19.83
C ASN A 269 5.97 -18.17 -20.11
N ASP A 270 5.82 -16.99 -19.51
CA ASP A 270 6.59 -15.81 -19.94
C ASP A 270 8.04 -15.77 -19.39
N GLY A 271 8.44 -16.73 -18.54
CA GLY A 271 9.82 -16.86 -18.00
C GLY A 271 10.34 -15.65 -17.19
N LYS A 272 9.57 -14.55 -17.13
CA LYS A 272 9.89 -13.26 -16.51
C LYS A 272 9.19 -13.06 -15.16
N TYR A 273 8.10 -13.78 -14.92
CA TYR A 273 7.31 -13.69 -13.69
C TYR A 273 7.40 -15.00 -12.94
N PHE A 274 7.88 -14.93 -11.70
CA PHE A 274 8.31 -16.07 -10.91
C PHE A 274 7.13 -16.66 -10.14
N GLY A 275 6.36 -17.58 -10.74
CA GLY A 275 5.27 -18.25 -10.03
C GLY A 275 4.32 -19.01 -10.95
N SER A 276 3.76 -20.12 -10.47
CA SER A 276 2.48 -20.60 -11.01
C SER A 276 1.42 -19.59 -10.61
N SER A 277 0.54 -19.25 -11.53
CA SER A 277 -0.66 -18.49 -11.21
C SER A 277 -1.57 -19.28 -10.27
N GLU A 278 -1.41 -20.60 -10.14
CA GLU A 278 -2.29 -21.47 -9.34
C GLU A 278 -3.77 -21.29 -9.74
N GLY A 279 -4.03 -20.99 -11.00
CA GLY A 279 -5.38 -20.67 -11.52
C GLY A 279 -5.89 -19.27 -11.17
N ILE A 280 -5.06 -18.40 -10.60
CA ILE A 280 -5.37 -16.99 -10.31
C ILE A 280 -5.19 -16.16 -11.57
N ASP A 281 -6.13 -15.27 -11.84
CA ASP A 281 -6.07 -14.31 -12.94
C ASP A 281 -6.43 -12.88 -12.47
N LEU A 282 -6.70 -11.99 -13.41
CA LEU A 282 -7.09 -10.60 -13.12
C LEU A 282 -8.42 -10.49 -12.38
N ASP A 283 -9.27 -11.51 -12.45
CA ASP A 283 -10.61 -11.55 -11.86
C ASP A 283 -10.65 -12.39 -10.59
N TYR A 284 -9.50 -12.80 -10.04
CA TYR A 284 -9.41 -13.59 -8.81
C TYR A 284 -10.25 -13.06 -7.63
N PHE A 285 -10.36 -11.74 -7.48
CA PHE A 285 -11.13 -11.12 -6.39
C PHE A 285 -12.62 -10.92 -6.72
N VAL A 286 -13.04 -11.19 -7.96
CA VAL A 286 -14.44 -11.09 -8.40
C VAL A 286 -15.23 -12.26 -7.81
N GLY A 287 -16.28 -11.97 -7.05
CA GLY A 287 -17.20 -12.99 -6.54
C GLY A 287 -16.62 -13.90 -5.45
N ALA A 288 -15.49 -13.52 -4.83
CA ALA A 288 -15.03 -14.20 -3.62
C ALA A 288 -16.14 -14.15 -2.56
N PRO A 289 -16.63 -15.29 -2.04
CA PRO A 289 -17.80 -15.32 -1.16
C PRO A 289 -17.54 -14.51 0.11
N ASP A 290 -18.57 -13.78 0.55
CA ASP A 290 -18.65 -13.18 1.88
C ASP A 290 -18.73 -14.30 2.92
N ASN A 291 -17.61 -14.95 3.20
CA ASN A 291 -17.50 -15.81 4.37
C ASN A 291 -17.39 -14.93 5.63
N CYS A 292 -18.45 -14.17 5.91
CA CYS A 292 -18.69 -13.45 7.16
C CYS A 292 -19.12 -14.38 8.31
N ASN A 293 -18.77 -15.66 8.24
CA ASN A 293 -19.00 -16.64 9.30
C ASN A 293 -17.68 -17.29 9.71
N LEU A 294 -16.83 -16.57 10.43
CA LEU A 294 -15.80 -17.11 11.33
C LEU A 294 -15.54 -16.16 12.50
#